data_AF-A0A8I1Q880-F1
#
_entry.id   AF-A0A8I1Q880-F1
#
_cell.length_a   1.000
_cell.length_b   1.000
_cell.length_c   1.000
_cell.angle_alpha   90.00
_cell.angle_beta   90.00
_cell.angle_gamma   90.00
#
_symmetry.space_group_name_H-M   'P 1'
#
loop_
_entity.id
_entity.type
_entity.pdbx_description
1 polymer ?
#
loop_
_entity_poly.entity_id
_entity_poly.type
_entity_poly.pdbx_seq_one_letter_code
_entity_poly.pdbx_strand_id
1 'polypeptide(L)'
;MIRGIFAVLMYVLSLSTAFAFAACTNAVPTDNPNFCASFKTSAICYCTASGLPAVMCQDMNMLYARLISVFGSLRKACEYQKYTPTEDCIDNWNCFRQGGVDSRGRICSSTAKSCQ
;
A
#
# COMPACT_ATOMS: atom_id res chain seq x y z
N MET A 1 43.06 44.65 -0.25
CA MET A 1 41.66 44.59 -0.71
C MET A 1 41.29 43.12 -0.84
N ILE A 2 40.61 42.56 0.16
CA ILE A 2 40.17 41.16 0.19
C ILE A 2 38.65 41.21 0.37
N ARG A 3 37.89 40.96 -0.70
CA ARG A 3 36.44 40.81 -0.67
C ARG A 3 36.08 39.73 -1.68
N GLY A 4 35.62 38.59 -1.19
CA GLY A 4 35.16 37.52 -2.07
C GLY A 4 35.09 36.14 -1.44
N ILE A 5 34.71 36.03 -0.17
CA ILE A 5 34.26 34.75 0.40
C ILE A 5 33.01 35.03 1.22
N PHE A 6 31.85 35.01 0.58
CA PHE A 6 30.57 34.90 1.27
C PHE A 6 29.57 34.17 0.36
N ALA A 7 28.91 33.18 0.95
CA ALA A 7 27.70 32.50 0.47
C ALA A 7 27.87 31.44 -0.64
N VAL A 8 28.63 30.39 -0.33
CA VAL A 8 28.16 29.02 -0.62
C VAL A 8 26.98 28.74 0.34
N LEU A 9 25.99 27.96 -0.13
CA LEU A 9 24.71 27.56 0.49
C LEU A 9 23.50 28.48 0.20
N MET A 10 22.43 27.81 -0.26
CA MET A 10 21.04 28.29 -0.42
C MET A 10 20.69 28.95 -1.75
N TYR A 11 20.51 28.14 -2.79
CA TYR A 11 19.23 28.08 -3.54
C TYR A 11 19.24 26.99 -4.63
N VAL A 12 19.72 25.80 -4.29
CA VAL A 12 19.54 24.61 -5.14
C VAL A 12 18.60 23.70 -4.35
N LEU A 13 17.53 23.23 -4.98
CA LEU A 13 16.45 22.38 -4.44
C LEU A 13 15.17 23.11 -4.00
N SER A 14 14.69 24.04 -4.82
CA SER A 14 13.23 24.17 -5.01
C SER A 14 12.75 23.04 -5.93
N LEU A 15 13.00 21.78 -5.56
CA LEU A 15 12.19 20.67 -6.04
C LEU A 15 10.90 20.75 -5.23
N SER A 16 9.97 21.58 -5.72
CA SER A 16 8.56 21.41 -5.44
C SER A 16 8.20 19.99 -5.91
N THR A 17 8.34 19.02 -5.01
CA THR A 17 7.67 17.72 -5.13
C THR A 17 6.19 18.05 -5.12
N ALA A 18 5.65 18.30 -6.31
CA ALA A 18 4.24 18.20 -6.55
C ALA A 18 3.85 16.81 -6.07
N PHE A 19 3.23 16.75 -4.90
CA PHE A 19 2.40 15.62 -4.52
C PHE A 19 1.26 15.61 -5.53
N ALA A 20 1.54 15.07 -6.72
CA ALA A 20 0.50 14.55 -7.57
C ALA A 20 -0.21 13.53 -6.68
N PHE A 21 -1.41 13.86 -6.23
CA PHE A 21 -2.33 12.87 -5.70
C PHE A 21 -2.68 11.95 -6.87
N ALA A 22 -1.74 11.06 -7.22
CA ALA A 22 -2.01 9.96 -8.11
C ALA A 22 -3.17 9.20 -7.45
N ALA A 23 -4.30 9.16 -8.15
CA ALA A 23 -5.44 8.39 -7.68
C ALA A 23 -4.96 6.97 -7.39
N CYS A 24 -5.20 6.50 -6.16
CA CYS A 24 -4.80 5.15 -5.78
C CYS A 24 -5.43 4.16 -6.75
N THR A 25 -4.60 3.28 -7.32
CA THR A 25 -5.05 2.23 -8.22
C THR A 25 -5.30 0.95 -7.44
N ASN A 26 -6.22 0.13 -7.92
CA ASN A 26 -6.40 -1.22 -7.38
C ASN A 26 -5.20 -2.11 -7.72
N ALA A 27 -4.98 -3.14 -6.90
CA ALA A 27 -3.97 -4.15 -7.14
C ALA A 27 -4.28 -4.95 -8.41
N VAL A 28 -3.25 -5.53 -9.03
CA VAL A 28 -3.49 -6.52 -10.09
C VAL A 28 -4.11 -7.80 -9.51
N PRO A 29 -4.71 -8.69 -10.32
CA PRO A 29 -5.21 -9.98 -9.88
C PRO A 29 -4.21 -10.79 -9.03
N THR A 30 -4.72 -11.61 -8.12
CA THR A 30 -3.92 -12.41 -7.16
C THR A 30 -3.03 -13.44 -7.84
N ASP A 31 -3.37 -13.93 -9.02
CA ASP A 31 -2.56 -14.84 -9.86
C ASP A 31 -1.48 -14.14 -10.66
N ASN A 32 -1.36 -12.82 -10.59
CA ASN A 32 -0.32 -12.10 -11.29
C ASN A 32 1.02 -12.19 -10.54
N PRO A 33 2.17 -12.39 -11.21
CA PRO A 33 3.48 -12.41 -10.56
C PRO A 33 3.83 -11.10 -9.82
N ASN A 34 3.25 -9.97 -10.26
CA ASN A 34 3.44 -8.66 -9.64
C ASN A 34 2.39 -8.33 -8.57
N PHE A 35 1.54 -9.28 -8.20
CA PHE A 35 0.49 -9.09 -7.20
C PHE A 35 1.04 -8.46 -5.91
N CYS A 36 2.07 -9.05 -5.31
CA CYS A 36 2.62 -8.60 -4.03
C CYS A 36 3.05 -7.12 -4.05
N ALA A 37 3.76 -6.69 -5.10
CA ALA A 37 4.22 -5.32 -5.25
C ALA A 37 3.06 -4.35 -5.52
N SER A 38 2.11 -4.75 -6.37
CA SER A 38 0.94 -3.93 -6.68
C SER A 38 0.05 -3.75 -5.45
N PHE A 39 -0.20 -4.81 -4.69
CA PHE A 39 -1.08 -4.78 -3.53
C PHE A 39 -0.49 -3.94 -2.41
N LYS A 40 0.81 -4.06 -2.13
CA LYS A 40 1.51 -3.19 -1.18
C LYS A 40 1.38 -1.72 -1.57
N THR A 41 1.61 -1.40 -2.85
CA THR A 41 1.46 -0.03 -3.37
C THR A 41 0.04 0.51 -3.17
N SER A 42 -0.97 -0.26 -3.57
CA SER A 42 -2.37 0.11 -3.43
C SER A 42 -2.78 0.29 -1.96
N ALA A 43 -2.43 -0.66 -1.09
CA ALA A 43 -2.78 -0.63 0.33
C ALA A 43 -2.13 0.57 1.04
N ILE A 44 -0.86 0.85 0.77
CA ILE A 44 -0.17 2.04 1.28
C ILE A 44 -0.87 3.31 0.81
N CYS A 45 -1.17 3.41 -0.48
CA CYS A 45 -1.82 4.58 -1.06
C CYS A 45 -3.16 4.86 -0.37
N TYR A 46 -4.07 3.88 -0.30
CA TYR A 46 -5.38 4.08 0.35
C TYR A 46 -5.27 4.34 1.84
N CYS A 47 -4.30 3.72 2.53
CA CYS A 47 -4.02 4.01 3.93
C CYS A 47 -3.64 5.48 4.15
N THR A 48 -2.72 6.00 3.33
CA THR A 48 -2.29 7.42 3.42
C THR A 48 -3.40 8.38 3.00
N ALA A 49 -4.15 8.05 1.94
CA ALA A 49 -5.30 8.83 1.50
C ALA A 49 -6.42 8.89 2.55
N SER A 50 -6.50 7.90 3.44
CA SER A 50 -7.41 7.88 4.59
C SER A 50 -6.92 8.74 5.77
N GLY A 51 -5.81 9.47 5.61
CA GLY A 51 -5.26 10.37 6.62
C GLY A 51 -4.42 9.69 7.69
N LEU A 52 -3.97 8.45 7.46
CA LEU A 52 -3.16 7.72 8.42
C LEU A 52 -1.66 8.04 8.28
N PRO A 53 -0.87 7.95 9.37
CA PRO A 53 0.56 8.25 9.32
C PRO A 53 1.29 7.35 8.32
N ALA A 54 2.09 7.97 7.44
CA ALA A 54 2.82 7.25 6.39
C ALA A 54 3.70 6.11 6.93
N VAL A 55 4.36 6.33 8.08
CA VAL A 55 5.18 5.31 8.75
C VAL A 55 4.35 4.06 9.09
N MET A 56 3.12 4.23 9.57
CA MET A 56 2.21 3.11 9.87
C MET A 56 1.72 2.43 8.58
N CYS A 57 1.45 3.20 7.53
CA CYS A 57 0.97 2.66 6.26
C CYS A 57 2.02 1.82 5.52
N GLN A 58 3.29 2.21 5.59
CA GLN A 58 4.40 1.52 4.92
C GLN A 58 4.69 0.13 5.50
N ASP A 59 4.30 -0.12 6.75
CA ASP A 59 4.36 -1.44 7.38
C ASP A 59 3.03 -2.18 7.20
N MET A 60 3.04 -3.17 6.31
CA MET A 60 1.86 -3.98 6.01
C MET A 60 1.36 -4.80 7.21
N ASN A 61 2.23 -5.13 8.18
CA ASN A 61 1.80 -5.78 9.42
C ASN A 61 1.02 -4.81 10.30
N MET A 62 1.54 -3.60 10.48
CA MET A 62 0.87 -2.58 11.28
C MET A 62 -0.44 -2.15 10.62
N LEU A 63 -0.46 -2.02 9.29
CA LEU A 63 -1.67 -1.75 8.55
C LEU A 63 -2.73 -2.85 8.76
N TYR A 64 -2.35 -4.12 8.62
CA TYR A 64 -3.27 -5.23 8.88
C TYR A 64 -3.76 -5.25 10.33
N ALA A 65 -2.84 -5.12 11.30
CA ALA A 65 -3.18 -5.09 12.72
C ALA A 65 -4.15 -3.93 13.05
N ARG A 66 -3.96 -2.77 12.43
CA ARG A 66 -4.87 -1.63 12.54
C ARG A 66 -6.25 -1.96 11.98
N LEU A 67 -6.33 -2.57 10.80
CA LEU A 67 -7.62 -2.99 10.21
C LEU A 67 -8.37 -3.92 11.17
N ILE A 68 -7.69 -4.92 11.71
CA ILE A 68 -8.29 -5.85 12.67
C ILE A 68 -8.66 -5.15 13.98
N SER A 69 -7.81 -4.27 14.50
CA SER A 69 -8.07 -3.54 15.74
C SER A 69 -9.27 -2.59 15.64
N VAL A 70 -9.47 -1.96 14.48
CA VAL A 70 -10.56 -0.98 14.28
C VAL A 70 -11.88 -1.68 13.94
N PHE A 71 -11.84 -2.68 13.07
CA PHE A 71 -13.05 -3.31 12.53
C PHE A 71 -13.37 -4.68 13.17
N GLY A 72 -12.46 -5.25 13.94
CA GLY A 72 -12.58 -6.55 14.62
C GLY A 72 -12.33 -7.76 13.71
N SER A 73 -12.41 -7.61 12.39
CA SER A 73 -12.12 -8.69 11.43
C SER A 73 -11.76 -8.14 10.04
N LEU A 74 -11.07 -8.95 9.25
CA LEU A 74 -10.74 -8.62 7.87
C LEU A 74 -12.00 -8.39 7.03
N ARG A 75 -13.03 -9.24 7.17
CA ARG A 75 -14.28 -9.08 6.44
C ARG A 75 -14.97 -7.74 6.71
N LYS A 76 -15.14 -7.36 7.99
CA LYS A 76 -15.73 -6.05 8.34
C LYS A 76 -14.92 -4.87 7.80
N ALA A 77 -13.59 -4.97 7.81
CA ALA A 77 -12.73 -3.95 7.21
C ALA A 77 -12.93 -3.87 5.68
N CYS A 78 -13.02 -5.01 5.02
CA CYS A 78 -13.26 -5.11 3.57
C CYS A 78 -14.68 -4.71 3.15
N GLU A 79 -15.69 -4.88 4.01
CA GLU A 79 -17.05 -4.37 3.81
C GLU A 79 -17.14 -2.84 3.99
N TYR A 80 -16.27 -2.27 4.85
CA TYR A 80 -16.25 -0.84 5.13
C TYR A 80 -15.55 -0.02 4.04
N GLN A 81 -14.45 -0.52 3.48
CA GLN A 81 -13.76 0.14 2.37
C GLN A 81 -14.62 0.14 1.09
N LYS A 82 -14.43 1.12 0.21
CA LYS A 82 -15.31 1.37 -0.94
C LYS A 82 -14.62 1.24 -2.31
N TYR A 83 -13.36 0.82 -2.33
CA TYR A 83 -12.49 0.91 -3.50
C TYR A 83 -12.35 -0.42 -4.26
N THR A 84 -12.52 -1.53 -3.55
CA THR A 84 -12.39 -2.89 -4.07
C THR A 84 -13.64 -3.69 -3.67
N PRO A 85 -14.10 -4.68 -4.45
CA PRO A 85 -15.13 -5.60 -3.96
C PRO A 85 -14.70 -6.31 -2.66
N THR A 86 -15.64 -6.62 -1.78
CA THR A 86 -15.34 -7.21 -0.46
C THR A 86 -14.51 -8.49 -0.58
N GLU A 87 -14.93 -9.44 -1.42
CA GLU A 87 -14.21 -10.70 -1.60
C GLU A 87 -12.82 -10.49 -2.22
N ASP A 88 -12.68 -9.59 -3.20
CA ASP A 88 -11.39 -9.22 -3.76
C ASP A 88 -10.45 -8.62 -2.70
N CYS A 89 -10.97 -7.80 -1.78
CA CYS A 89 -10.21 -7.27 -0.66
C CYS A 89 -9.74 -8.39 0.30
N ILE A 90 -10.63 -9.33 0.64
CA ILE A 90 -10.33 -10.46 1.52
C ILE A 90 -9.28 -11.37 0.86
N ASP A 91 -9.48 -11.73 -0.40
CA ASP A 91 -8.57 -12.54 -1.20
C ASP A 91 -7.19 -11.90 -1.31
N ASN A 92 -7.13 -10.59 -1.58
CA ASN A 92 -5.86 -9.89 -1.64
C ASN A 92 -5.08 -9.96 -0.32
N TRP A 93 -5.75 -9.69 0.81
CA TRP A 93 -5.11 -9.78 2.13
C TRP A 93 -4.69 -11.22 2.48
N ASN A 94 -5.53 -12.20 2.19
CA ASN A 94 -5.21 -13.61 2.44
C ASN A 94 -4.06 -14.08 1.56
N CYS A 95 -4.07 -13.80 0.25
CA CYS A 95 -2.95 -14.12 -0.63
C CYS A 95 -1.65 -13.43 -0.18
N PHE A 96 -1.71 -12.16 0.22
CA PHE A 96 -0.53 -11.45 0.69
C PHE A 96 0.07 -12.10 1.94
N ARG A 97 -0.77 -12.48 2.90
CA ARG A 97 -0.37 -12.96 4.23
C ARG A 97 -0.09 -14.46 4.31
N GLN A 98 -0.84 -15.25 3.57
CA GLN A 98 -0.94 -16.71 3.74
C GLN A 98 -0.53 -17.46 2.47
N GLY A 99 -0.51 -16.78 1.31
CA GLY A 99 -0.31 -17.45 0.03
C GLY A 99 -1.48 -18.38 -0.30
N GLY A 100 -1.18 -19.49 -0.97
CA GLY A 100 -2.14 -20.51 -1.35
C GLY A 100 -2.94 -20.15 -2.60
N VAL A 101 -4.26 -20.30 -2.50
CA VAL A 101 -5.22 -20.12 -3.58
C VAL A 101 -6.37 -19.25 -3.06
N ASP A 102 -6.84 -18.31 -3.87
CA ASP A 102 -7.94 -17.42 -3.50
C ASP A 102 -9.33 -18.06 -3.70
N SER A 103 -10.39 -17.33 -3.35
CA SER A 103 -11.78 -17.81 -3.46
C SER A 103 -12.20 -18.19 -4.90
N ARG A 104 -11.49 -17.72 -5.92
CA ARG A 104 -11.74 -17.98 -7.34
C ARG A 104 -10.86 -19.07 -7.93
N GLY A 105 -10.04 -19.74 -7.12
CA GLY A 105 -9.12 -20.78 -7.59
C GLY A 105 -7.83 -20.24 -8.20
N ARG A 106 -7.50 -18.96 -7.98
CA ARG A 106 -6.28 -18.33 -8.51
C ARG A 106 -5.11 -18.54 -7.55
N ILE A 107 -3.98 -18.98 -8.09
CA ILE A 107 -2.76 -19.24 -7.31
C ILE A 107 -2.11 -17.92 -6.90
N CYS A 108 -2.02 -17.64 -5.59
CA CYS A 108 -1.47 -16.38 -5.09
C CYS A 108 -0.05 -16.12 -5.61
N SER A 109 0.18 -14.92 -6.14
CA SER A 109 1.41 -14.43 -6.77
C SER A 109 2.01 -15.40 -7.82
N SER A 110 1.17 -16.19 -8.49
CA SER A 110 1.57 -17.30 -9.39
C SER A 110 2.47 -18.37 -8.76
N THR A 111 2.67 -18.37 -7.45
CA THR A 111 3.64 -19.23 -6.76
C THR A 111 3.05 -19.99 -5.58
N ALA A 112 1.80 -19.69 -5.20
CA ALA A 112 1.14 -20.16 -3.97
C ALA A 112 1.86 -19.73 -2.68
N LYS A 113 2.90 -18.89 -2.77
CA LYS A 113 3.61 -18.38 -1.59
C LYS A 113 2.96 -17.10 -1.09
N SER A 114 3.08 -16.86 0.20
CA SER A 114 2.79 -15.54 0.78
C SER A 114 3.75 -14.50 0.22
N CYS A 115 3.31 -13.24 0.21
CA CYS A 115 4.15 -12.10 -0.11
C CYS A 115 5.02 -11.65 1.06
N GLN A 116 4.74 -12.18 2.24
CA GLN A 116 5.35 -11.84 3.51
C GLN A 116 6.01 -13.06 4.14
#